data_AF-A0A348DID7-F1
#
_entry.id   AF-A0A348DID7-F1
#
_cell.length_a   1.000
_cell.length_b   1.000
_cell.length_c   1.000
_cell.angle_alpha   90.00
_cell.angle_beta   90.00
_cell.angle_gamma   90.00
#
_symmetry.space_group_name_H-M   'P 1'
#
loop_
_entity.id
_entity.type
_entity.pdbx_description
1 polymer ?
#
loop_
_entity_poly.entity_id
_entity_poly.type
_entity_poly.pdbx_seq_one_letter_code
_entity_poly.pdbx_strand_id
1 'polypeptide(L)' 'MIDTFKKSQSEWLKYRDDYCNVATTDAQSTHFLGAAFTRCYINMYNRHTSEIKMIKIKSVE' A
#
# COMPACT_ATOMS: atom_id res chain seq x y z
N MET A 1 0.87 16.25 -14.88
CA MET A 1 0.66 14.78 -14.88
C MET A 1 1.63 14.06 -13.94
N ILE A 2 2.95 14.26 -14.08
CA ILE A 2 3.96 13.62 -13.20
C ILE A 2 3.84 14.04 -11.73
N ASP A 3 3.57 15.31 -11.44
CA ASP A 3 3.45 15.80 -10.05
C ASP A 3 2.18 15.29 -9.37
N THR A 4 1.08 15.23 -10.11
CA THR A 4 -0.16 14.59 -9.66
C THR A 4 0.08 13.11 -9.33
N PHE A 5 0.81 12.40 -10.18
CA PHE A 5 1.19 11.02 -9.90
C PHE A 5 2.05 10.91 -8.64
N LYS A 6 3.12 11.71 -8.50
CA LYS A 6 3.96 11.74 -7.29
C LYS A 6 3.16 12.03 -6.02
N LYS A 7 2.22 12.99 -6.08
CA LYS A 7 1.31 13.29 -4.97
C LYS A 7 0.45 12.07 -4.61
N SER A 8 -0.15 11.42 -5.60
CA SER A 8 -0.95 10.20 -5.36
C SER A 8 -0.13 9.06 -4.73
N GLN A 9 1.15 8.93 -5.09
CA GLN A 9 2.04 7.93 -4.49
C GLN A 9 2.34 8.25 -3.02
N SER A 10 2.53 9.53 -2.68
CA SER A 10 2.71 9.97 -1.30
C SER A 10 1.45 9.76 -0.44
N GLU A 11 0.27 10.06 -1.00
CA GLU A 11 -1.02 9.81 -0.34
C GLU A 11 -1.27 8.32 -0.15
N TRP A 12 -0.90 7.50 -1.13
CA TRP A 12 -0.99 6.05 -1.03
C TRP A 12 -0.13 5.47 0.10
N LEU A 13 1.10 5.99 0.31
CA LEU A 13 1.95 5.55 1.41
C LEU A 13 1.29 5.80 2.78
N LYS A 14 0.68 6.98 2.96
CA LYS A 14 -0.07 7.31 4.18
C LYS A 14 -1.26 6.36 4.38
N TYR A 15 -2.04 6.17 3.31
CA TYR A 15 -3.18 5.25 3.33
C TYR A 15 -2.76 3.81 3.69
N ARG A 16 -1.65 3.31 3.14
CA ARG A 16 -1.13 1.99 3.49
C ARG A 16 -0.82 1.89 4.99
N ASP A 17 -0.13 2.89 5.53
CA ASP A 17 0.27 2.88 6.94
C ASP A 17 -0.97 2.89 7.85
N ASP A 18 -1.93 3.78 7.58
CA ASP A 18 -3.19 3.86 8.34
C ASP A 18 -4.00 2.57 8.22
N TYR A 19 -4.13 2.02 7.01
CA TYR A 19 -4.83 0.76 6.78
C TYR A 19 -4.18 -0.39 7.52
N CYS A 20 -2.85 -0.52 7.45
CA CYS A 20 -2.15 -1.62 8.11
C CYS A 20 -2.14 -1.50 9.63
N ASN A 21 -2.18 -0.28 10.20
CA ASN A 21 -2.42 -0.09 11.63
C ASN A 21 -3.77 -0.71 12.05
N VAL A 22 -4.83 -0.42 11.29
CA VAL A 22 -6.17 -0.96 11.59
C VAL A 22 -6.23 -2.47 11.33
N ALA A 23 -5.70 -2.93 10.19
CA ALA A 23 -5.77 -4.32 9.76
C ALA A 23 -4.98 -5.30 10.64
N THR A 24 -4.08 -4.79 11.50
CA THR A 24 -3.24 -5.60 12.40
C THR A 24 -3.56 -5.36 13.87
N THR A 25 -4.67 -4.67 14.16
CA THR A 25 -5.10 -4.36 15.53
C THR A 25 -5.31 -5.62 16.38
N ASP A 26 -5.71 -6.74 15.76
CA ASP A 26 -5.86 -8.05 16.42
C ASP A 26 -4.53 -8.64 16.92
N ALA A 27 -3.44 -8.34 16.23
CA ALA A 27 -2.08 -8.74 16.60
C ALA A 27 -1.40 -7.72 17.54
N GLN A 28 -2.02 -6.58 17.81
CA GLN A 28 -1.46 -5.52 18.64
C GLN A 28 -1.14 -6.06 20.04
N SER A 29 0.02 -5.68 20.58
CA SER A 29 0.53 -6.15 21.88
C SER A 29 0.84 -7.65 21.97
N THR A 30 0.88 -8.35 20.83
CA THR A 30 1.37 -9.74 20.74
C THR A 30 2.72 -9.81 20.04
N HIS A 31 3.43 -10.92 20.20
CA HIS A 31 4.67 -11.18 19.47
C HIS A 31 4.46 -11.34 17.94
N PHE A 32 3.21 -11.48 17.48
CA PHE A 32 2.88 -11.61 16.06
C PHE A 32 2.76 -10.27 15.31
N LEU A 33 2.76 -9.13 16.02
CA LEU A 33 2.53 -7.81 15.44
C LEU A 33 3.44 -7.51 14.24
N GLY A 34 4.74 -7.77 14.37
CA GLY A 34 5.70 -7.52 13.30
C GLY A 34 5.41 -8.33 12.04
N ALA A 35 5.01 -9.61 12.19
CA ALA A 35 4.63 -10.47 11.08
C ALA A 35 3.33 -10.01 10.42
N ALA A 36 2.34 -9.60 11.22
CA ALA A 36 1.06 -9.08 10.74
C ALA A 36 1.25 -7.80 9.90
N PHE A 37 2.03 -6.82 10.41
CA PHE A 37 2.38 -5.60 9.68
C PHE A 37 3.10 -5.88 8.37
N THR A 38 4.14 -6.72 8.44
CA THR A 38 4.94 -7.08 7.25
C THR A 38 4.06 -7.71 6.17
N ARG A 39 3.18 -8.63 6.56
CA ARG A 39 2.25 -9.26 5.63
C ARG A 39 1.27 -8.26 5.02
N CYS A 40 0.74 -7.33 5.81
CA CYS A 40 -0.14 -6.27 5.32
C CYS A 40 0.59 -5.40 4.28
N TYR A 41 1.82 -4.99 4.57
CA TYR A 41 2.62 -4.15 3.68
C TYR A 41 2.87 -4.85 2.35
N ILE A 42 3.31 -6.11 2.37
CA ILE A 42 3.57 -6.91 1.16
C ILE A 42 2.31 -7.00 0.29
N ASN A 43 1.15 -7.31 0.87
CA ASN A 43 -0.10 -7.40 0.12
C ASN A 43 -0.49 -6.06 -0.52
N MET A 44 -0.39 -4.97 0.24
CA MET A 44 -0.71 -3.64 -0.26
C MET A 44 0.23 -3.22 -1.39
N TYR A 45 1.54 -3.47 -1.25
CA TYR A 45 2.52 -3.21 -2.30
C TYR A 45 2.26 -4.00 -3.58
N ASN A 46 1.92 -5.28 -3.47
CA ASN A 46 1.59 -6.12 -4.63
C ASN A 46 0.38 -5.57 -5.39
N ARG A 47 -0.67 -5.18 -4.66
CA ARG A 47 -1.88 -4.58 -5.24
C ARG A 47 -1.56 -3.26 -5.95
N HIS A 48 -0.88 -2.35 -5.28
CA HIS A 48 -0.55 -1.04 -5.83
C HIS A 48 0.36 -1.11 -7.05
N THR A 49 1.32 -2.04 -7.05
CA THR A 49 2.18 -2.29 -8.21
C THR A 49 1.36 -2.74 -9.42
N SER A 50 0.36 -3.61 -9.22
CA SER A 50 -0.56 -4.02 -10.28
C SER A 50 -1.42 -2.85 -10.79
N GLU A 51 -1.92 -2.00 -9.88
CA GLU A 51 -2.68 -0.80 -10.23
C GLU A 51 -1.84 0.19 -11.07
N ILE A 52 -0.59 0.45 -10.70
CA ILE A 52 0.33 1.28 -11.47
C ILE A 52 0.59 0.69 -12.86
N LYS A 53 0.79 -0.64 -12.96
CA LYS A 53 0.99 -1.31 -14.25
C LYS A 53 -0.21 -1.13 -15.18
N MET A 54 -1.44 -1.24 -14.66
CA MET A 54 -2.65 -1.01 -15.45
C MET A 54 -2.75 0.41 -15.99
N ILE A 55 -2.38 1.42 -15.18
CA ILE A 55 -2.34 2.82 -15.64
C ILE A 55 -1.30 3.01 -16.75
N LYS A 56 -0.11 2.41 -16.61
CA LYS A 56 0.94 2.48 -17.63
C LYS A 56 0.49 1.87 -18.96
N ILE A 57 -0.18 0.72 -18.94
CA ILE A 57 -0.70 0.06 -20.16
C ILE A 57 -1.69 0.98 -20.88
N LYS A 58 -2.65 1.56 -20.14
CA LYS A 58 -3.64 2.49 -20.73
C LYS A 58 -3.05 3.80 -21.27
N SER A 59 -1.86 4.19 -20.84
CA SER A 59 -1.21 5.41 -21.34
C SER A 59 -0.41 5.21 -22.64
N VAL A 60 -0.27 3.96 -23.10
CA VAL A 60 0.51 3.58 -24.30
C VAL A 60 -0.40 3.22 -25.49
N GLU A 61 -1.71 3.07 -25.26
CA GLU A 61 -2.76 2.99 -26.28
C GLU A 61 -3.29 4.39 -26.65
#